data_AF-F7ZJ37-F1
#
_entry.id   AF-F7ZJ37-F1
#
_cell.length_a   1.000
_cell.length_b   1.000
_cell.length_c   1.000
_cell.angle_alpha   90.00
_cell.angle_beta   90.00
_cell.angle_gamma   90.00
#
_symmetry.space_group_name_H-M   'P 1'
#
loop_
_entity.id
_entity.type
_entity.pdbx_description
1 polymer ?
#
loop_
_entity_poly.entity_id
_entity_poly.type
_entity_poly.pdbx_seq_one_letter_code
_entity_poly.pdbx_strand_id
1 'polypeptide(L)'
;MRKIAAPKTFTMLQILSDLQSAAVAGCSELALQLSPRLREDLKRLVFDQECRMSTADVEALHAELMMVASMPNQNHPAFMTATIILLADRLNYGAGEDDLFWNWSAFRDRFREAPSPVRAALMNGFRRADTLGLVKLDQLPKGTDLRTYDETDLTRLLKIIARSMTEDMRDVVCTLAPQETREVHRKALDNCLKGSCILSEFGGWFPSEVIERVSLDPVHPSYAAATALMILDAIATRDCTGKMALRYEKQADDYIMLPTELRIPLLAGLRHLHEMEADWEPYADWPVEQRLDKAIVMPFAKP
;
A
#
# COMPACT_ATOMS: atom_id res chain seq x y z
N MET A 1 26.77 -16.06 -13.98
CA MET A 1 26.51 -15.78 -12.55
C MET A 1 25.06 -16.14 -12.25
N ARG A 2 24.77 -17.04 -11.31
CA ARG A 2 23.39 -17.22 -10.83
C ARG A 2 22.95 -15.88 -10.24
N LYS A 3 21.92 -15.24 -10.81
CA LYS A 3 21.28 -14.07 -10.20
C LYS A 3 20.79 -14.56 -8.83
N ILE A 4 21.46 -14.12 -7.78
CA ILE A 4 20.96 -14.29 -6.41
C ILE A 4 19.61 -13.57 -6.41
N ALA A 5 18.53 -14.30 -6.18
CA ALA A 5 17.22 -13.69 -6.05
C ALA A 5 17.33 -12.62 -4.96
N ALA A 6 17.12 -11.35 -5.31
CA ALA A 6 17.17 -10.28 -4.33
C ALA A 6 16.17 -10.63 -3.20
N PRO A 7 16.54 -10.44 -1.92
CA PRO A 7 15.63 -10.70 -0.83
C PRO A 7 14.35 -9.87 -1.05
N LYS A 8 13.19 -10.53 -1.12
CA LYS A 8 11.90 -9.86 -1.28
C LYS A 8 11.60 -9.09 0.01
N THR A 9 11.85 -7.78 -0.01
CA THR A 9 11.49 -6.87 1.09
C THR A 9 9.98 -6.70 1.15
N PHE A 10 9.45 -6.14 2.24
CA PHE A 10 8.02 -5.85 2.35
C PHE A 10 7.56 -4.94 1.21
N THR A 11 8.34 -3.91 0.88
CA THR A 11 8.07 -3.02 -0.27
C THR A 11 7.91 -3.82 -1.57
N MET A 12 8.75 -4.83 -1.80
CA MET A 12 8.65 -5.66 -3.00
C MET A 12 7.36 -6.50 -2.99
N LEU A 13 7.00 -7.09 -1.86
CA LEU A 13 5.77 -7.87 -1.70
C LEU A 13 4.53 -6.99 -1.92
N GLN A 14 4.52 -5.79 -1.35
CA GLN A 14 3.45 -4.83 -1.52
C GLN A 14 3.26 -4.43 -2.99
N ILE A 15 4.35 -4.07 -3.68
CA ILE A 15 4.30 -3.69 -5.10
C ILE A 15 3.79 -4.82 -5.98
N LEU A 16 4.25 -6.05 -5.76
CA LEU A 16 3.80 -7.21 -6.54
C LEU A 16 2.32 -7.50 -6.30
N SER A 17 1.87 -7.44 -5.04
CA SER A 17 0.46 -7.59 -4.67
C SER A 17 -0.42 -6.51 -5.32
N ASP A 18 0.07 -5.27 -5.38
CA ASP A 18 -0.65 -4.16 -6.00
C ASP A 18 -0.80 -4.35 -7.52
N LEU A 19 0.29 -4.72 -8.19
CA LEU A 19 0.28 -5.00 -9.63
C LEU A 19 -0.64 -6.18 -9.92
N GLN A 20 -0.57 -7.27 -9.15
CA GLN A 20 -1.47 -8.41 -9.32
C GLN A 20 -2.93 -8.02 -9.11
N SER A 21 -3.25 -7.26 -8.06
CA SER A 21 -4.61 -6.80 -7.79
C SER A 21 -5.17 -5.93 -8.92
N ALA A 22 -4.34 -5.05 -9.47
CA ALA A 22 -4.71 -4.22 -10.62
C ALA A 22 -4.86 -5.06 -11.91
N ALA A 23 -3.99 -6.06 -12.12
CA ALA A 23 -4.10 -6.99 -13.24
C ALA A 23 -5.39 -7.82 -13.19
N VAL A 24 -5.75 -8.32 -12.00
CA VAL A 24 -7.01 -9.04 -11.77
C VAL A 24 -8.22 -8.16 -12.11
N ALA A 25 -8.22 -6.91 -11.66
CA ALA A 25 -9.32 -5.97 -11.93
C ALA A 25 -9.48 -5.65 -13.43
N GLY A 26 -8.36 -5.58 -14.18
CA GLY A 26 -8.35 -5.28 -15.61
C GLY A 26 -8.39 -6.50 -16.53
N CYS A 27 -8.31 -7.73 -16.00
CA CYS A 27 -8.12 -8.95 -16.78
C CYS A 27 -9.24 -9.17 -17.82
N SER A 28 -10.49 -8.85 -17.47
CA SER A 28 -11.63 -9.01 -18.38
C SER A 28 -11.53 -8.09 -19.60
N GLU A 29 -11.12 -6.84 -19.41
CA GLU A 29 -10.95 -5.87 -20.50
C GLU A 29 -9.80 -6.25 -21.42
N LEU A 30 -8.68 -6.71 -20.85
CA LEU A 30 -7.55 -7.21 -21.62
C LEU A 30 -7.94 -8.45 -22.45
N ALA A 31 -8.67 -9.40 -21.86
CA ALA A 31 -9.11 -10.62 -22.56
C ALA A 31 -9.97 -10.34 -23.81
N LEU A 32 -10.66 -9.20 -23.87
CA LEU A 32 -11.42 -8.77 -25.05
C LEU A 32 -10.52 -8.29 -26.20
N GLN A 33 -9.31 -7.81 -25.89
CA GLN A 33 -8.32 -7.36 -26.88
C GLN A 33 -7.44 -8.50 -27.41
N LEU A 34 -7.42 -9.64 -26.72
CA LEU A 34 -6.62 -10.80 -27.11
C LEU A 34 -7.39 -11.76 -28.02
N SER A 35 -6.64 -12.48 -28.84
CA SER A 35 -7.12 -13.65 -29.57
C SER A 35 -7.86 -14.63 -28.64
N PRO A 36 -9.05 -15.15 -28.99
CA PRO A 36 -9.85 -16.00 -28.10
C PRO A 36 -9.11 -17.21 -27.52
N ARG A 37 -8.19 -17.80 -28.29
CA ARG A 37 -7.35 -18.94 -27.86
C ARG A 37 -6.43 -18.65 -26.67
N LEU A 38 -6.10 -17.37 -26.43
CA LEU A 38 -5.14 -16.93 -25.41
C LEU A 38 -5.78 -16.56 -24.08
N ARG A 39 -7.12 -16.55 -24.00
CA ARG A 39 -7.84 -16.07 -22.81
C ARG A 39 -7.62 -16.96 -21.59
N GLU A 40 -7.51 -18.27 -21.78
CA GLU A 40 -7.24 -19.20 -20.68
C GLU A 40 -5.79 -19.11 -20.21
N ASP A 41 -4.83 -18.90 -21.13
CA ASP A 41 -3.44 -18.62 -20.76
C ASP A 41 -3.32 -17.31 -19.98
N LEU A 42 -4.04 -16.26 -20.39
CA LEU A 42 -4.07 -14.99 -19.66
C LEU A 42 -4.62 -15.19 -18.24
N LYS A 43 -5.74 -15.91 -18.07
CA LYS A 43 -6.30 -16.20 -16.76
C LYS A 43 -5.31 -16.96 -15.89
N ARG A 44 -4.72 -18.05 -16.40
CA ARG A 44 -3.71 -18.82 -15.68
C ARG A 44 -2.53 -17.94 -15.26
N LEU A 45 -2.04 -17.09 -16.15
CA LEU A 45 -0.96 -16.15 -15.84
C LEU A 45 -1.32 -15.18 -14.71
N VAL A 46 -2.52 -14.58 -14.75
CA VAL A 46 -2.94 -13.57 -13.76
C VAL A 46 -3.32 -14.18 -12.41
N PHE A 47 -4.08 -15.27 -12.41
CA PHE A 47 -4.67 -15.86 -11.21
C PHE A 47 -3.80 -16.94 -10.56
N ASP A 48 -3.12 -17.78 -11.35
CA ASP A 48 -2.39 -18.94 -10.82
C ASP A 48 -0.88 -18.69 -10.70
N GLN A 49 -0.34 -17.78 -11.52
CA GLN A 49 1.09 -17.50 -11.60
C GLN A 49 1.47 -16.08 -11.14
N GLU A 50 0.52 -15.32 -10.61
CA GLU A 50 0.76 -13.97 -10.07
C GLU A 50 1.49 -13.06 -11.08
N CYS A 51 1.10 -13.15 -12.35
CA CYS A 51 1.69 -12.44 -13.49
C CYS A 51 3.17 -12.80 -13.79
N ARG A 52 3.70 -13.89 -13.25
CA ARG A 52 5.03 -14.40 -13.60
C ARG A 52 4.94 -15.37 -14.78
N MET A 53 5.52 -15.01 -15.91
CA MET A 53 5.57 -15.82 -17.12
C MET A 53 6.66 -16.88 -17.04
N SER A 54 6.29 -18.11 -17.43
CA SER A 54 7.22 -19.15 -17.84
C SER A 54 7.66 -18.97 -19.31
N THR A 55 8.64 -19.75 -19.77
CA THR A 55 9.04 -19.74 -21.20
C THR A 55 7.87 -20.07 -22.12
N ALA A 56 7.01 -21.01 -21.75
CA ALA A 56 5.82 -21.36 -22.53
C ALA A 56 4.82 -20.20 -22.61
N ASP A 57 4.66 -19.43 -21.51
CA ASP A 57 3.81 -18.25 -21.50
C ASP A 57 4.36 -17.15 -22.41
N VAL A 58 5.68 -16.98 -22.44
CA VAL A 58 6.32 -16.01 -23.34
C VAL A 58 6.03 -16.34 -24.80
N GLU A 59 6.20 -17.60 -25.19
CA GLU A 59 5.89 -18.06 -26.55
C GLU A 59 4.41 -17.86 -26.93
N ALA A 60 3.51 -18.03 -25.96
CA ALA A 60 2.06 -17.95 -26.21
C ALA A 60 1.48 -16.52 -26.17
N LEU A 61 1.87 -15.71 -25.19
CA LEU A 61 1.18 -14.46 -24.82
C LEU A 61 1.99 -13.19 -25.03
N HIS A 62 3.33 -13.24 -24.93
CA HIS A 62 4.14 -12.04 -24.75
C HIS A 62 3.99 -11.03 -25.89
N ALA A 63 3.98 -11.50 -27.15
CA ALA A 63 3.83 -10.62 -28.30
C ALA A 63 2.51 -9.84 -28.30
N GLU A 64 1.43 -10.48 -27.88
CA GLU A 64 0.10 -9.87 -27.83
C GLU A 64 -0.01 -8.87 -26.67
N LEU A 65 0.59 -9.20 -25.51
CA LEU A 65 0.69 -8.27 -24.39
C LEU A 65 1.51 -7.03 -24.76
N MET A 66 2.66 -7.19 -25.42
CA MET A 66 3.47 -6.06 -25.91
C MET A 66 2.71 -5.20 -26.92
N MET A 67 1.97 -5.84 -27.83
CA MET A 67 1.15 -5.15 -28.81
C MET A 67 0.07 -4.29 -28.14
N VAL A 68 -0.70 -4.84 -27.18
CA VAL A 68 -1.73 -4.10 -26.44
C VAL A 68 -1.10 -3.01 -25.57
N ALA A 69 0.03 -3.29 -24.91
CA ALA A 69 0.80 -2.32 -24.13
C ALA A 69 1.43 -1.19 -24.97
N SER A 70 1.32 -1.25 -26.31
CA SER A 70 1.78 -0.20 -27.23
C SER A 70 0.63 0.63 -27.83
N MET A 71 -0.63 0.38 -27.42
CA MET A 71 -1.81 0.99 -28.05
C MET A 71 -2.74 1.69 -27.03
N PRO A 72 -2.28 2.75 -26.34
CA PRO A 72 -3.05 3.43 -25.27
C PRO A 72 -4.36 4.07 -25.76
N ASN A 73 -4.51 4.31 -27.06
CA ASN A 73 -5.67 5.00 -27.64
C ASN A 73 -6.80 4.04 -28.06
N GLN A 74 -6.54 2.72 -28.11
CA GLN A 74 -7.56 1.74 -28.54
C GLN A 74 -8.43 1.29 -27.37
N ASN A 75 -7.79 0.89 -26.27
CA ASN A 75 -8.47 0.53 -25.03
C ASN A 75 -7.52 0.80 -23.86
N HIS A 76 -7.75 1.92 -23.16
CA HIS A 76 -6.87 2.37 -22.08
C HIS A 76 -6.79 1.36 -20.91
N PRO A 77 -7.91 0.80 -20.39
CA PRO A 77 -7.85 -0.27 -19.38
C PRO A 77 -7.01 -1.50 -19.80
N ALA A 78 -7.18 -1.99 -21.03
CA ALA A 78 -6.42 -3.13 -21.53
C ALA A 78 -4.93 -2.83 -21.67
N PHE A 79 -4.59 -1.64 -22.20
CA PHE A 79 -3.22 -1.12 -22.27
C PHE A 79 -2.53 -1.08 -20.89
N MET A 80 -3.23 -0.56 -19.88
CA MET A 80 -2.74 -0.53 -18.51
C MET A 80 -2.50 -1.93 -17.97
N THR A 81 -3.48 -2.81 -18.11
CA THR A 81 -3.42 -4.20 -17.62
C THR A 81 -2.27 -4.97 -18.26
N ALA A 82 -2.07 -4.84 -19.58
CA ALA A 82 -0.95 -5.48 -20.27
C ALA A 82 0.41 -4.97 -19.75
N THR A 83 0.53 -3.65 -19.55
CA THR A 83 1.76 -3.04 -18.99
C THR A 83 2.02 -3.54 -17.57
N ILE A 84 0.98 -3.63 -16.74
CA ILE A 84 1.06 -4.14 -15.36
C ILE A 84 1.56 -5.58 -15.33
N ILE A 85 1.03 -6.45 -16.20
CA ILE A 85 1.45 -7.85 -16.28
C ILE A 85 2.93 -7.96 -16.68
N LEU A 86 3.36 -7.21 -17.72
CA LEU A 86 4.75 -7.21 -18.16
C LEU A 86 5.71 -6.68 -17.08
N LEU A 87 5.30 -5.63 -16.36
CA LEU A 87 6.10 -5.07 -15.27
C LEU A 87 6.17 -6.02 -14.05
N ALA A 88 5.06 -6.68 -13.71
CA ALA A 88 5.01 -7.67 -12.64
C ALA A 88 5.88 -8.89 -12.98
N ASP A 89 5.83 -9.38 -14.22
CA ASP A 89 6.70 -10.44 -14.72
C ASP A 89 8.17 -10.09 -14.52
N ARG A 90 8.54 -8.86 -14.95
CA ARG A 90 9.91 -8.36 -14.84
C ARG A 90 10.39 -8.30 -13.39
N LEU A 91 9.56 -7.76 -12.50
CA LEU A 91 9.84 -7.66 -11.07
C LEU A 91 9.91 -9.04 -10.38
N ASN A 92 9.13 -10.02 -10.85
CA ASN A 92 9.16 -11.40 -10.38
C ASN A 92 10.29 -12.25 -11.00
N TYR A 93 11.16 -11.66 -11.82
CA TYR A 93 12.19 -12.38 -12.59
C TYR A 93 11.58 -13.55 -13.36
N GLY A 94 10.44 -13.32 -14.03
CA GLY A 94 9.89 -14.26 -14.98
C GLY A 94 10.72 -14.32 -16.28
N ALA A 95 10.19 -15.05 -17.25
CA ALA A 95 10.90 -15.35 -18.49
C ALA A 95 10.84 -14.20 -19.52
N GLY A 96 10.04 -13.15 -19.30
CA GLY A 96 10.00 -11.98 -20.18
C GLY A 96 11.31 -11.19 -20.14
N GLU A 97 11.82 -10.84 -21.32
CA GLU A 97 13.11 -10.16 -21.47
C GLU A 97 12.98 -8.66 -21.78
N ASP A 98 11.76 -8.14 -22.01
CA ASP A 98 11.55 -6.74 -22.32
C ASP A 98 12.01 -5.81 -21.18
N ASP A 99 12.72 -4.75 -21.53
CA ASP A 99 13.26 -3.79 -20.58
C ASP A 99 12.28 -2.64 -20.25
N LEU A 100 11.10 -2.64 -20.87
CA LEU A 100 10.00 -1.67 -20.75
C LEU A 100 10.42 -0.20 -20.91
N PHE A 101 11.63 0.06 -21.41
CA PHE A 101 12.18 1.40 -21.58
C PHE A 101 11.32 2.21 -22.55
N TRP A 102 10.98 1.62 -23.69
CA TRP A 102 10.16 2.28 -24.70
C TRP A 102 8.74 2.53 -24.21
N ASN A 103 8.13 1.57 -23.50
CA ASN A 103 6.80 1.72 -22.92
C ASN A 103 6.77 2.90 -21.94
N TRP A 104 7.77 3.01 -21.07
CA TRP A 104 7.90 4.13 -20.15
C TRP A 104 8.10 5.46 -20.91
N SER A 105 9.11 5.51 -21.79
CA SER A 105 9.48 6.73 -22.50
C SER A 105 8.34 7.29 -23.34
N ALA A 106 7.57 6.42 -24.01
CA ALA A 106 6.47 6.82 -24.88
C ALA A 106 5.16 7.10 -24.12
N PHE A 107 4.88 6.38 -23.03
CA PHE A 107 3.52 6.35 -22.45
C PHE A 107 3.40 6.74 -20.98
N ARG A 108 4.47 7.21 -20.31
CA ARG A 108 4.41 7.61 -18.89
C ARG A 108 3.29 8.58 -18.54
N ASP A 109 2.94 9.49 -19.44
CA ASP A 109 1.85 10.45 -19.20
C ASP A 109 0.48 9.77 -19.27
N ARG A 110 0.33 8.75 -20.13
CA ARG A 110 -0.86 7.90 -20.14
C ARG A 110 -1.00 7.13 -18.84
N PHE A 111 0.10 6.67 -18.24
CA PHE A 111 0.04 6.01 -16.93
C PHE A 111 -0.52 6.92 -15.81
N ARG A 112 -0.36 8.24 -15.92
CA ARG A 112 -0.89 9.21 -14.94
C ARG A 112 -2.40 9.39 -15.02
N GLU A 113 -3.01 9.06 -16.16
CA GLU A 113 -4.45 9.17 -16.37
C GLU A 113 -5.24 8.06 -15.67
N ALA A 114 -4.57 7.00 -15.18
CA ALA A 114 -5.22 5.92 -14.44
C ALA A 114 -5.87 6.40 -13.14
N PRO A 115 -6.90 5.67 -12.66
CA PRO A 115 -7.36 5.75 -11.28
C PRO A 115 -6.20 5.59 -10.29
N SER A 116 -6.25 6.31 -9.17
CA SER A 116 -5.12 6.41 -8.22
C SER A 116 -4.49 5.08 -7.79
N PRO A 117 -5.24 4.00 -7.46
CA PRO A 117 -4.63 2.72 -7.10
C PRO A 117 -3.82 2.09 -8.24
N VAL A 118 -4.35 2.14 -9.47
CA VAL A 118 -3.68 1.57 -10.66
C VAL A 118 -2.44 2.39 -11.02
N ARG A 119 -2.56 3.73 -10.98
CA ARG A 119 -1.43 4.64 -11.19
C ARG A 119 -0.34 4.38 -10.15
N ALA A 120 -0.68 4.35 -8.87
CA ALA A 120 0.27 4.12 -7.79
C ALA A 120 0.97 2.75 -7.93
N ALA A 121 0.24 1.69 -8.30
CA ALA A 121 0.82 0.36 -8.55
C ALA A 121 1.87 0.42 -9.68
N LEU A 122 1.51 0.98 -10.84
CA LEU A 122 2.41 1.14 -11.98
C LEU A 122 3.64 1.97 -11.63
N MET A 123 3.43 3.14 -11.02
CA MET A 123 4.50 4.10 -10.73
C MET A 123 5.46 3.55 -9.66
N ASN A 124 4.95 2.89 -8.62
CA ASN A 124 5.80 2.21 -7.64
C ASN A 124 6.54 1.02 -8.28
N GLY A 125 5.87 0.25 -9.14
CA GLY A 125 6.49 -0.85 -9.89
C GLY A 125 7.65 -0.40 -10.76
N PHE A 126 7.46 0.65 -11.57
CA PHE A 126 8.52 1.20 -12.42
C PHE A 126 9.68 1.75 -11.59
N ARG A 127 9.39 2.54 -10.56
CA ARG A 127 10.41 3.07 -9.64
C ARG A 127 11.24 1.96 -9.00
N ARG A 128 10.59 0.85 -8.61
CA ARG A 128 11.28 -0.30 -8.04
C ARG A 128 12.09 -1.06 -9.08
N ALA A 129 11.57 -1.25 -10.28
CA ALA A 129 12.27 -1.90 -11.38
C ALA A 129 13.55 -1.14 -11.76
N ASP A 130 13.52 0.20 -11.77
CA ASP A 130 14.69 1.06 -11.96
C ASP A 130 15.72 0.90 -10.84
N THR A 131 15.27 0.92 -9.58
CA THR A 131 16.15 0.72 -8.41
C THR A 131 16.87 -0.63 -8.45
N LEU A 132 16.24 -1.66 -9.02
CA LEU A 132 16.80 -2.99 -9.21
C LEU A 132 17.63 -3.14 -10.51
N GLY A 133 17.72 -2.09 -11.33
CA GLY A 133 18.39 -2.12 -12.64
C GLY A 133 17.71 -3.01 -13.67
N LEU A 134 16.41 -3.29 -13.51
CA LEU A 134 15.62 -4.14 -14.41
C LEU A 134 15.05 -3.37 -15.60
N VAL A 135 14.82 -2.08 -15.39
CA VAL A 135 14.33 -1.08 -16.34
C VAL A 135 15.21 0.16 -16.16
N LYS A 136 15.33 1.00 -17.18
CA LYS A 136 16.01 2.31 -17.06
C LYS A 136 14.99 3.42 -17.25
N LEU A 137 14.83 4.30 -16.27
CA LEU A 137 13.90 5.42 -16.39
C LEU A 137 14.67 6.71 -16.66
N ASP A 138 14.22 7.45 -17.69
CA ASP A 138 14.74 8.78 -17.99
C ASP A 138 14.21 9.84 -16.99
N GLN A 139 13.07 9.57 -16.38
CA GLN A 139 12.43 10.38 -15.36
C GLN A 139 11.79 9.47 -14.32
N LEU A 140 12.20 9.58 -13.05
CA LEU A 140 11.60 8.79 -11.97
C LEU A 140 10.19 9.29 -11.60
N PRO A 141 9.23 8.39 -11.37
CA PRO A 141 7.95 8.74 -10.74
C PRO A 141 8.18 9.35 -9.36
N LYS A 142 7.39 10.37 -9.00
CA LYS A 142 7.54 11.10 -7.72
C LYS A 142 6.23 11.72 -7.24
N GLY A 143 6.18 12.05 -5.96
CA GLY A 143 5.05 12.79 -5.37
C GLY A 143 3.74 12.01 -5.49
N THR A 144 2.71 12.66 -6.03
CA THR A 144 1.35 12.11 -6.15
C THR A 144 1.23 10.94 -7.14
N ASP A 145 2.20 10.76 -8.04
CA ASP A 145 2.27 9.59 -8.93
C ASP A 145 2.33 8.28 -8.11
N LEU A 146 2.94 8.33 -6.92
CA LEU A 146 3.21 7.19 -6.06
C LEU A 146 2.12 6.95 -5.00
N ARG A 147 1.13 7.85 -4.90
CA ARG A 147 0.13 7.87 -3.84
C ARG A 147 -1.20 7.28 -4.32
N THR A 148 -1.72 6.34 -3.53
CA THR A 148 -3.04 5.72 -3.75
C THR A 148 -4.17 6.64 -3.28
N TYR A 149 -3.97 7.33 -2.15
CA TYR A 149 -4.99 8.16 -1.50
C TYR A 149 -4.57 9.63 -1.48
N ASP A 150 -5.56 10.52 -1.59
CA ASP A 150 -5.37 11.93 -1.29
C ASP A 150 -5.23 12.13 0.23
N GLU A 151 -4.23 12.90 0.62
CA GLU A 151 -3.87 13.13 2.02
C GLU A 151 -4.95 13.92 2.78
N THR A 152 -5.63 14.84 2.11
CA THR A 152 -6.67 15.68 2.71
C THR A 152 -7.91 14.85 3.03
N ASP A 153 -8.37 14.04 2.08
CA ASP A 153 -9.50 13.14 2.29
C ASP A 153 -9.21 12.07 3.34
N LEU A 154 -8.00 11.50 3.31
CA LEU A 154 -7.56 10.51 4.28
C LEU A 154 -7.52 11.09 5.69
N THR A 155 -6.91 12.25 5.86
CA THR A 155 -6.85 12.97 7.15
C THR A 155 -8.26 13.28 7.66
N ARG A 156 -9.19 13.66 6.77
CA ARG A 156 -10.58 13.91 7.14
C ARG A 156 -11.27 12.65 7.66
N LEU A 157 -11.12 11.51 6.98
CA LEU A 157 -11.72 10.23 7.40
C LEU A 157 -11.14 9.73 8.73
N LEU A 158 -9.82 9.78 8.89
CA LEU A 158 -9.16 9.41 10.14
C LEU A 158 -9.61 10.29 11.31
N LYS A 159 -9.80 11.60 11.10
CA LYS A 159 -10.34 12.51 12.12
C LYS A 159 -11.75 12.13 12.55
N ILE A 160 -12.60 11.63 11.64
CA ILE A 160 -13.94 11.15 11.99
C ILE A 160 -13.82 9.94 12.93
N ILE A 161 -12.95 8.98 12.62
CA ILE A 161 -12.70 7.81 13.48
C ILE A 161 -12.12 8.24 14.83
N ALA A 162 -11.10 9.10 14.87
CA ALA A 162 -10.52 9.59 16.12
C ALA A 162 -11.58 10.26 17.01
N ARG A 163 -12.43 11.12 16.43
CA ARG A 163 -13.48 11.87 17.13
C ARG A 163 -14.72 11.04 17.49
N SER A 164 -14.81 9.79 17.03
CA SER A 164 -15.86 8.86 17.45
C SER A 164 -15.72 8.40 18.90
N MET A 165 -14.56 8.63 19.52
CA MET A 165 -14.33 8.33 20.93
C MET A 165 -15.32 9.12 21.79
N THR A 166 -16.17 8.43 22.56
CA THR A 166 -17.15 9.05 23.47
C THR A 166 -16.51 9.58 24.75
N GLU A 167 -17.27 10.27 25.61
CA GLU A 167 -16.79 10.69 26.93
C GLU A 167 -16.34 9.51 27.78
N ASP A 168 -17.19 8.47 27.91
CA ASP A 168 -16.86 7.26 28.65
C ASP A 168 -15.61 6.57 28.09
N MET A 169 -15.48 6.49 26.77
CA MET A 169 -14.30 5.93 26.13
C MET A 169 -13.02 6.72 26.47
N ARG A 170 -13.09 8.05 26.52
CA ARG A 170 -11.95 8.90 26.91
C ARG A 170 -11.59 8.69 28.37
N ASP A 171 -12.57 8.56 29.25
CA ASP A 171 -12.34 8.28 30.67
C ASP A 171 -11.64 6.94 30.85
N VAL A 172 -12.12 5.89 30.15
CA VAL A 172 -11.50 4.56 30.14
C VAL A 172 -10.05 4.62 29.64
N VAL A 173 -9.78 5.30 28.51
CA VAL A 173 -8.41 5.50 27.99
C VAL A 173 -7.50 6.10 29.07
N CYS A 174 -7.97 7.13 29.77
CA CYS A 174 -7.18 7.82 30.78
C CYS A 174 -7.01 7.01 32.08
N THR A 175 -7.77 5.92 32.29
CA THR A 175 -7.51 5.03 33.44
C THR A 175 -6.16 4.33 33.37
N LEU A 176 -5.57 4.20 32.17
CA LEU A 176 -4.24 3.63 31.98
C LEU A 176 -3.12 4.51 32.53
N ALA A 177 -3.36 5.81 32.73
CA ALA A 177 -2.41 6.72 33.35
C ALA A 177 -2.41 6.60 34.89
N PRO A 178 -1.28 6.94 35.54
CA PRO A 178 -1.22 7.15 36.98
C PRO A 178 -2.35 8.07 37.47
N GLN A 179 -2.82 7.84 38.69
CA GLN A 179 -3.97 8.57 39.23
C GLN A 179 -3.69 10.08 39.29
N GLU A 180 -2.45 10.49 39.58
CA GLU A 180 -2.07 11.89 39.70
C GLU A 180 -2.04 12.63 38.35
N THR A 181 -1.87 11.92 37.24
CA THR A 181 -1.77 12.53 35.89
C THR A 181 -3.00 12.29 35.02
N ARG A 182 -3.97 11.52 35.50
CA ARG A 182 -5.19 11.15 34.75
C ARG A 182 -5.95 12.36 34.21
N GLU A 183 -6.15 13.39 35.03
CA GLU A 183 -6.85 14.62 34.60
C GLU A 183 -6.06 15.39 33.52
N VAL A 184 -4.72 15.37 33.59
CA VAL A 184 -3.85 16.00 32.60
C VAL A 184 -3.96 15.28 31.26
N HIS A 185 -3.89 13.94 31.25
CA HIS A 185 -4.14 13.13 30.05
C HIS A 185 -5.55 13.39 29.49
N ARG A 186 -6.56 13.41 30.35
CA ARG A 186 -7.96 13.60 29.95
C ARG A 186 -8.17 14.95 29.27
N LYS A 187 -7.62 16.02 29.83
CA LYS A 187 -7.67 17.38 29.27
C LYS A 187 -6.88 17.49 27.96
N ALA A 188 -5.68 16.89 27.89
CA ALA A 188 -4.88 16.89 26.67
C ALA A 188 -5.57 16.12 25.53
N LEU A 189 -6.19 14.98 25.84
CA LEU A 189 -6.96 14.19 24.88
C LEU A 189 -8.19 14.96 24.37
N ASP A 190 -8.93 15.64 25.24
CA ASP A 190 -10.03 16.51 24.81
C ASP A 190 -9.58 17.62 23.86
N ASN A 191 -8.48 18.29 24.21
CA ASN A 191 -7.95 19.36 23.39
C ASN A 191 -7.47 18.83 22.02
N CYS A 192 -6.83 17.67 22.00
CA CYS A 192 -6.40 17.01 20.77
C CYS A 192 -7.58 16.67 19.85
N LEU A 193 -8.64 16.06 20.39
CA LEU A 193 -9.83 15.68 19.62
C LEU A 193 -10.64 16.88 19.13
N LYS A 194 -10.74 17.95 19.94
CA LYS A 194 -11.39 19.21 19.56
C LYS A 194 -10.57 20.01 18.54
N GLY A 195 -9.24 19.89 18.58
CA GLY A 195 -8.30 20.58 17.72
C GLY A 195 -7.92 19.77 16.47
N SER A 196 -6.60 19.67 16.25
CA SER A 196 -5.98 19.09 15.06
C SER A 196 -6.03 17.58 14.96
N CYS A 197 -6.25 16.88 16.08
CA CYS A 197 -6.06 15.43 16.22
C CYS A 197 -4.62 14.95 15.95
N ILE A 198 -3.63 15.84 16.10
CA ILE A 198 -2.20 15.55 16.01
C ILE A 198 -1.66 15.51 17.44
N LEU A 199 -1.07 14.38 17.87
CA LEU A 199 -0.68 14.16 19.26
C LEU A 199 0.52 15.03 19.66
N SER A 200 1.51 15.12 18.78
CA SER A 200 2.77 15.85 18.97
C SER A 200 2.59 17.35 19.19
N GLU A 201 1.47 17.94 18.75
CA GLU A 201 1.13 19.35 19.03
C GLU A 201 0.78 19.63 20.51
N PHE A 202 0.45 18.59 21.28
CA PHE A 202 0.08 18.71 22.69
C PHE A 202 1.22 18.29 23.64
N GLY A 203 2.42 18.06 23.08
CA GLY A 203 3.62 17.64 23.79
C GLY A 203 3.98 16.19 23.53
N GLY A 204 5.16 15.76 24.01
CA GLY A 204 5.65 14.39 23.77
C GLY A 204 5.01 13.31 24.62
N TRP A 205 4.36 13.69 25.74
CA TRP A 205 3.92 12.73 26.76
C TRP A 205 2.38 12.64 26.91
N PHE A 206 1.70 13.78 27.02
CA PHE A 206 0.25 13.85 27.20
C PHE A 206 -0.43 14.30 25.89
N PRO A 207 -1.42 13.59 25.32
CA PRO A 207 -1.99 12.33 25.74
C PRO A 207 -1.31 11.09 25.11
N SER A 208 -0.20 11.27 24.39
CA SER A 208 0.44 10.24 23.56
C SER A 208 0.68 8.92 24.28
N GLU A 209 1.17 8.92 25.52
CA GLU A 209 1.46 7.68 26.26
C GLU A 209 0.25 6.74 26.38
N VAL A 210 -0.92 7.26 26.79
CA VAL A 210 -2.12 6.43 26.96
C VAL A 210 -2.72 6.03 25.62
N ILE A 211 -2.65 6.90 24.61
CA ILE A 211 -3.12 6.61 23.24
C ILE A 211 -2.26 5.54 22.58
N GLU A 212 -0.94 5.59 22.80
CA GLU A 212 0.00 4.60 22.30
C GLU A 212 -0.28 3.21 22.89
N ARG A 213 -0.65 3.14 24.17
CA ARG A 213 -1.01 1.87 24.84
C ARG A 213 -2.34 1.33 24.34
N VAL A 214 -3.36 2.18 24.20
CA VAL A 214 -4.68 1.77 23.70
C VAL A 214 -4.62 1.29 22.25
N SER A 215 -3.86 1.97 21.40
CA SER A 215 -3.64 1.54 20.02
C SER A 215 -2.82 0.26 19.88
N LEU A 216 -2.27 -0.29 20.98
CA LEU A 216 -1.65 -1.63 21.00
C LEU A 216 -2.61 -2.73 21.50
N ASP A 217 -3.83 -2.39 21.89
CA ASP A 217 -4.79 -3.31 22.50
C ASP A 217 -6.05 -3.44 21.62
N PRO A 218 -6.13 -4.45 20.73
CA PRO A 218 -7.25 -4.64 19.81
C PRO A 218 -8.59 -4.87 20.50
N VAL A 219 -8.61 -5.32 21.75
CA VAL A 219 -9.85 -5.54 22.50
C VAL A 219 -10.33 -4.28 23.22
N HIS A 220 -9.51 -3.24 23.28
CA HIS A 220 -9.89 -1.98 23.90
C HIS A 220 -10.99 -1.28 23.08
N PRO A 221 -12.08 -0.78 23.70
CA PRO A 221 -13.19 -0.16 22.97
C PRO A 221 -12.78 1.06 22.13
N SER A 222 -11.74 1.77 22.57
CA SER A 222 -11.16 2.92 21.86
C SER A 222 -10.02 2.57 20.90
N TYR A 223 -9.75 1.28 20.63
CA TYR A 223 -8.62 0.81 19.80
C TYR A 223 -8.54 1.53 18.46
N ALA A 224 -9.60 1.47 17.65
CA ALA A 224 -9.62 2.08 16.32
C ALA A 224 -9.45 3.61 16.36
N ALA A 225 -10.08 4.28 17.33
CA ALA A 225 -9.96 5.73 17.50
C ALA A 225 -8.54 6.14 17.92
N ALA A 226 -7.90 5.38 18.81
CA ALA A 226 -6.52 5.60 19.20
C ALA A 226 -5.55 5.33 18.05
N THR A 227 -5.75 4.26 17.28
CA THR A 227 -4.96 3.97 16.07
C THR A 227 -5.10 5.08 15.04
N ALA A 228 -6.30 5.64 14.84
CA ALA A 228 -6.49 6.77 13.94
C ALA A 228 -5.68 8.00 14.38
N LEU A 229 -5.62 8.29 15.69
CA LEU A 229 -4.76 9.37 16.23
C LEU A 229 -3.27 9.09 15.99
N MET A 230 -2.83 7.85 16.18
CA MET A 230 -1.44 7.47 15.89
C MET A 230 -1.08 7.67 14.42
N ILE A 231 -1.95 7.27 13.50
CA ILE A 231 -1.75 7.47 12.06
C ILE A 231 -1.75 8.95 11.71
N LEU A 232 -2.68 9.75 12.24
CA LEU A 232 -2.72 11.20 12.00
C LEU A 232 -1.44 11.89 12.43
N ASP A 233 -0.92 11.53 13.61
CA ASP A 233 0.34 12.06 14.11
C ASP A 233 1.53 11.60 13.25
N ALA A 234 1.55 10.34 12.83
CA ALA A 234 2.57 9.80 11.94
C ALA A 234 2.54 10.49 10.56
N ILE A 235 1.37 10.80 9.99
CA ILE A 235 1.28 11.56 8.73
C ILE A 235 1.86 12.96 8.91
N ALA A 236 1.50 13.65 10.00
CA ALA A 236 1.98 15.00 10.29
C ALA A 236 3.50 15.05 10.51
N THR A 237 4.06 14.03 11.15
CA THR A 237 5.48 13.96 11.52
C THR A 237 6.34 13.18 10.53
N ARG A 238 5.73 12.58 9.49
CA ARG A 238 6.38 11.61 8.59
C ARG A 238 7.04 10.47 9.36
N ASP A 239 6.21 9.82 10.20
CA ASP A 239 6.52 8.72 11.10
C ASP A 239 7.97 8.76 11.63
N CYS A 240 8.43 9.94 12.08
CA CYS A 240 9.86 10.17 12.30
C CYS A 240 10.47 9.32 13.43
N THR A 241 9.60 8.59 14.16
CA THR A 241 9.95 7.65 15.22
C THR A 241 9.80 6.18 14.80
N GLY A 242 9.38 5.90 13.56
CA GLY A 242 9.19 4.57 12.98
C GLY A 242 8.14 3.73 13.69
N LYS A 243 7.20 4.37 14.40
CA LYS A 243 6.27 3.66 15.29
C LYS A 243 5.22 2.88 14.52
N MET A 244 4.82 3.34 13.33
CA MET A 244 3.73 2.70 12.59
C MET A 244 4.19 1.43 11.87
N ALA A 245 5.44 1.36 11.40
CA ALA A 245 5.98 0.13 10.83
C ALA A 245 6.00 -1.01 11.87
N LEU A 246 6.54 -0.74 13.08
CA LEU A 246 6.56 -1.70 14.18
C LEU A 246 5.16 -2.13 14.63
N ARG A 247 4.19 -1.20 14.62
CA ARG A 247 2.79 -1.51 14.96
C ARG A 247 2.15 -2.39 13.91
N TYR A 248 2.40 -2.12 12.63
CA TYR A 248 1.86 -2.92 11.55
C TYR A 248 2.38 -4.36 11.62
N GLU A 249 3.67 -4.55 11.89
CA GLU A 249 4.25 -5.89 12.10
C GLU A 249 3.47 -6.72 13.12
N LYS A 250 3.03 -6.08 14.22
CA LYS A 250 2.38 -6.76 15.35
C LYS A 250 0.87 -6.91 15.20
N GLN A 251 0.22 -6.05 14.42
CA GLN A 251 -1.24 -5.87 14.45
C GLN A 251 -1.89 -5.92 13.06
N ALA A 252 -1.15 -6.33 12.01
CA ALA A 252 -1.71 -6.41 10.66
C ALA A 252 -2.98 -7.26 10.59
N ASP A 253 -3.01 -8.40 11.30
CA ASP A 253 -4.20 -9.25 11.42
C ASP A 253 -5.38 -8.51 12.08
N ASP A 254 -5.12 -7.81 13.18
CA ASP A 254 -6.16 -7.06 13.91
C ASP A 254 -6.79 -5.98 13.03
N TYR A 255 -5.98 -5.26 12.24
CA TYR A 255 -6.48 -4.26 11.30
C TYR A 255 -7.38 -4.88 10.23
N ILE A 256 -7.03 -6.06 9.71
CA ILE A 256 -7.82 -6.75 8.68
C ILE A 256 -9.17 -7.22 9.24
N MET A 257 -9.22 -7.55 10.52
CA MET A 257 -10.43 -8.04 11.19
C MET A 257 -11.39 -6.92 11.64
N LEU A 258 -10.98 -5.65 11.56
CA LEU A 258 -11.86 -4.52 11.88
C LEU A 258 -13.07 -4.43 10.93
N PRO A 259 -14.21 -3.88 11.41
CA PRO A 259 -15.34 -3.54 10.56
C PRO A 259 -14.93 -2.64 9.38
N THR A 260 -15.56 -2.82 8.23
CA THR A 260 -15.17 -2.17 6.97
C THR A 260 -15.03 -0.64 7.08
N GLU A 261 -15.95 0.00 7.80
CA GLU A 261 -15.99 1.45 8.03
C GLU A 261 -14.80 1.99 8.84
N LEU A 262 -14.17 1.15 9.66
CA LEU A 262 -12.95 1.48 10.41
C LEU A 262 -11.70 1.00 9.67
N ARG A 263 -11.74 -0.24 9.16
CA ARG A 263 -10.65 -0.90 8.47
C ARG A 263 -10.16 -0.12 7.26
N ILE A 264 -11.08 0.31 6.39
CA ILE A 264 -10.71 0.96 5.12
C ILE A 264 -9.89 2.24 5.38
N PRO A 265 -10.36 3.22 6.19
CA PRO A 265 -9.58 4.43 6.41
C PRO A 265 -8.27 4.19 7.18
N LEU A 266 -8.25 3.25 8.13
CA LEU A 266 -7.03 2.93 8.89
C LEU A 266 -5.95 2.28 8.00
N LEU A 267 -6.32 1.29 7.18
CA LEU A 267 -5.39 0.67 6.22
C LEU A 267 -4.97 1.65 5.14
N ALA A 268 -5.85 2.55 4.67
CA ALA A 268 -5.48 3.63 3.77
C ALA A 268 -4.46 4.59 4.41
N GLY A 269 -4.60 4.83 5.72
CA GLY A 269 -3.67 5.58 6.57
C GLY A 269 -2.26 4.99 6.57
N LEU A 270 -2.18 3.72 6.95
CA LEU A 270 -0.92 2.95 6.97
C LEU A 270 -0.30 2.86 5.57
N ARG A 271 -1.14 2.68 4.55
CA ARG A 271 -0.72 2.63 3.15
C ARG A 271 -0.07 3.94 2.71
N HIS A 272 -0.65 5.07 3.10
CA HIS A 272 -0.10 6.39 2.78
C HIS A 272 1.28 6.59 3.40
N LEU A 273 1.49 6.17 4.66
CA LEU A 273 2.80 6.23 5.32
C LEU A 273 3.85 5.42 4.56
N HIS A 274 3.52 4.17 4.19
CA HIS A 274 4.40 3.33 3.38
C HIS A 274 4.76 3.96 2.02
N GLU A 275 3.80 4.62 1.36
CA GLU A 275 4.06 5.28 0.07
C GLU A 275 4.90 6.56 0.21
N MET A 276 4.94 7.17 1.39
CA MET A 276 5.73 8.37 1.68
C MET A 276 7.19 8.05 2.05
N GLU A 277 7.44 6.93 2.71
CA GLU A 277 8.73 6.60 3.32
C GLU A 277 9.35 5.33 2.73
N ALA A 278 10.55 5.48 2.16
CA ALA A 278 11.23 4.38 1.47
C ALA A 278 11.78 3.31 2.44
N ASP A 279 11.93 3.63 3.72
CA ASP A 279 12.43 2.79 4.80
C ASP A 279 11.31 2.16 5.65
N TRP A 280 10.04 2.36 5.27
CA TRP A 280 8.90 1.75 5.94
C TRP A 280 8.83 0.23 5.65
N GLU A 281 9.49 -0.56 6.51
CA GLU A 281 9.66 -2.01 6.37
C GLU A 281 9.29 -2.73 7.68
N PRO A 282 7.99 -3.01 7.92
CA PRO A 282 7.49 -3.64 9.15
C PRO A 282 8.16 -4.95 9.52
N TYR A 283 8.55 -5.75 8.52
CA TYR A 283 9.10 -7.09 8.71
C TYR A 283 10.61 -7.14 8.43
N ALA A 284 11.33 -6.01 8.52
CA ALA A 284 12.75 -5.94 8.16
C ALA A 284 13.60 -7.00 8.88
N ASP A 285 13.27 -7.28 10.14
CA ASP A 285 14.00 -8.21 11.01
C ASP A 285 13.61 -9.69 10.80
N TRP A 286 12.59 -9.97 9.99
CA TRP A 286 12.16 -11.34 9.72
C TRP A 286 13.05 -12.04 8.68
N PRO A 287 13.33 -13.35 8.85
CA PRO A 287 13.89 -14.18 7.78
C PRO A 287 13.09 -14.06 6.48
N VAL A 288 13.76 -14.17 5.34
CA VAL A 288 13.12 -14.02 4.02
C VAL A 288 11.98 -15.03 3.86
N GLU A 289 12.20 -16.28 4.24
CA GLU A 289 11.22 -17.36 4.14
C GLU A 289 9.97 -17.04 4.98
N GLN A 290 10.16 -16.51 6.18
CA GLN A 290 9.05 -16.10 7.05
C GLN A 290 8.28 -14.93 6.45
N ARG A 291 8.96 -13.94 5.85
CA ARG A 291 8.29 -12.83 5.16
C ARG A 291 7.44 -13.30 4.00
N LEU A 292 7.98 -14.20 3.18
CA LEU A 292 7.24 -14.73 2.02
C LEU A 292 5.97 -15.48 2.44
N ASP A 293 6.02 -16.19 3.57
CA ASP A 293 4.92 -17.02 4.06
C ASP A 293 3.89 -16.23 4.87
N LYS A 294 4.33 -15.25 5.67
CA LYS A 294 3.52 -14.63 6.72
C LYS A 294 3.37 -13.12 6.65
N ALA A 295 4.13 -12.42 5.81
CA ALA A 295 4.00 -10.97 5.74
C ALA A 295 2.64 -10.61 5.15
N ILE A 296 1.88 -9.80 5.87
CA ILE A 296 0.59 -9.30 5.43
C ILE A 296 0.83 -7.98 4.71
N VAL A 297 0.46 -7.92 3.43
CA VAL A 297 0.46 -6.69 2.63
C VAL A 297 -0.81 -5.87 2.87
N MET A 298 -0.71 -4.56 2.71
CA MET A 298 -1.86 -3.65 2.83
C MET A 298 -2.71 -3.74 1.56
N PRO A 299 -3.94 -4.26 1.64
CA PRO A 299 -4.80 -4.38 0.46
C PRO A 299 -5.25 -3.00 -0.01
N PHE A 300 -5.54 -2.88 -1.30
CA PHE A 300 -6.36 -1.75 -1.76
C PHE A 300 -7.72 -1.81 -1.06
N ALA A 301 -8.19 -0.67 -0.56
CA ALA A 301 -9.61 -0.54 -0.27
C ALA A 301 -10.36 -0.73 -1.59
N LYS A 302 -11.08 -1.85 -1.73
CA LYS A 302 -12.01 -2.01 -2.84
C LYS A 302 -13.06 -0.88 -2.71
N PRO A 303 -13.26 -0.06 -3.75
CA PRO A 303 -14.35 0.91 -3.75
C PRO A 303 -15.71 0.21 -3.64
#